data_AF-A0A8T4HVP5-F1
#
_entry.id   AF-A0A8T4HVP5-F1
#
_cell.length_a   1.000
_cell.length_b   1.000
_cell.length_c   1.000
_cell.angle_alpha   90.00
_cell.angle_beta   90.00
_cell.angle_gamma   90.00
#
_symmetry.space_group_name_H-M   'P 1'
#
loop_
_entity.id
_entity.type
_entity.pdbx_description
1 polymer ?
#
loop_
_entity_poly.entity_id
_entity_poly.type
_entity_poly.pdbx_seq_one_letter_code
_entity_poly.pdbx_strand_id
1 'polypeptide(L)' 'MTVNDDVFTNWKHREEIAESMIPIIGKLHRERDVTVLLHSRSLVNKSVISILKAHRFAR' A
#
# COMPACT_ATOMS: atom_id res chain seq x y z
N MET A 1 -22.11 -0.89 -19.53
CA MET A 1 -20.85 -0.49 -18.87
C MET A 1 -20.08 -1.76 -18.57
N THR A 2 -18.92 -1.90 -19.20
CA THR A 2 -18.16 -3.15 -19.31
C THR A 2 -17.36 -3.40 -18.02
N VAL A 3 -17.58 -4.55 -17.39
CA VAL A 3 -16.97 -5.02 -16.12
C VAL A 3 -15.43 -4.88 -16.07
N ASN A 4 -14.76 -4.77 -17.23
CA ASN A 4 -13.32 -4.56 -17.34
C ASN A 4 -12.85 -3.15 -16.92
N ASP A 5 -13.65 -2.11 -17.16
CA ASP A 5 -13.32 -0.74 -16.75
C ASP A 5 -13.31 -0.60 -15.23
N ASP A 6 -14.19 -1.34 -14.54
CA ASP A 6 -14.30 -1.34 -13.09
C ASP A 6 -13.06 -1.96 -12.42
N VAL A 7 -12.50 -3.02 -13.00
CA VAL A 7 -11.30 -3.69 -12.47
C VAL A 7 -10.07 -2.80 -12.65
N PHE A 8 -9.90 -2.19 -13.82
CA PHE A 8 -8.78 -1.29 -14.10
C PHE A 8 -8.84 -0.02 -13.23
N THR A 9 -10.05 0.56 -13.08
CA THR A 9 -10.28 1.74 -12.24
C THR A 9 -10.02 1.42 -10.77
N ASN A 10 -10.49 0.28 -10.26
CA ASN A 10 -10.21 -0.16 -8.89
C ASN A 10 -8.72 -0.45 -8.68
N TRP A 11 -8.01 -1.01 -9.67
CA TRP A 11 -6.57 -1.20 -9.58
C TRP A 11 -5.82 0.13 -9.49
N LYS A 12 -6.16 1.11 -10.34
CA LYS A 12 -5.59 2.46 -10.27
C LYS A 12 -5.85 3.15 -8.94
N HIS A 13 -7.07 3.03 -8.42
CA HIS A 13 -7.41 3.65 -7.14
C HIS A 13 -6.58 3.08 -5.98
N ARG A 14 -6.34 1.75 -5.99
CA ARG A 14 -5.47 1.11 -5.00
C ARG A 14 -4.01 1.53 -5.16
N GLU A 15 -3.54 1.69 -6.39
CA GLU A 15 -2.19 2.20 -6.67
C GLU A 15 -2.00 3.60 -6.08
N GLU A 16 -2.94 4.51 -6.33
CA GLU A 16 -2.92 5.88 -5.78
C GLU A 16 -2.90 5.89 -4.25
N ILE A 17 -3.73 5.07 -3.61
CA ILE A 17 -3.74 4.93 -2.15
C ILE A 17 -2.37 4.44 -1.67
N ALA A 18 -1.81 3.40 -2.28
CA ALA A 18 -0.53 2.84 -1.87
C ALA A 18 0.64 3.81 -2.11
N GLU A 19 0.60 4.65 -3.14
CA GLU A 19 1.56 5.74 -3.34
C GLU A 19 1.49 6.77 -2.22
N SER A 20 0.27 7.16 -1.81
CA SER A 20 0.07 8.10 -0.70
C SER A 20 0.56 7.54 0.66
N MET A 21 0.59 6.22 0.81
CA MET A 21 1.06 5.56 2.04
C MET A 21 2.57 5.63 2.23
N ILE A 22 3.36 5.60 1.15
CA ILE A 22 4.84 5.61 1.21
C ILE A 22 5.39 6.80 2.00
N PRO A 23 5.04 8.06 1.69
CA PRO A 23 5.57 9.21 2.43
C PRO A 23 5.13 9.22 3.89
N ILE A 24 3.92 8.74 4.20
CA ILE A 24 3.40 8.66 5.57
C ILE A 24 4.21 7.64 6.39
N ILE A 25 4.38 6.43 5.85
CA ILE A 25 5.16 5.36 6.50
C ILE A 25 6.63 5.79 6.66
N GLY A 26 7.21 6.39 5.62
CA GLY A 26 8.58 6.90 5.66
C GLY A 26 8.77 8.04 6.69
N LYS A 27 7.76 8.89 6.88
CA LYS A 27 7.77 9.94 7.91
C LYS A 27 7.69 9.34 9.31
N LEU A 28 6.77 8.41 9.54
CA LEU A 28 6.60 7.74 10.84
C LEU A 28 7.86 6.99 11.27
N HIS A 29 8.49 6.26 10.34
CA HIS A 29 9.71 5.52 10.60
C HIS A 29 10.89 6.46 10.89
N ARG A 30 11.08 7.53 10.12
CA ARG A 30 12.23 8.45 10.30
C ARG A 30 12.09 9.41 11.48
N GLU A 31 10.89 9.91 11.77
CA GLU A 31 10.70 10.92 12.82
C GLU A 31 10.40 10.34 14.19
N ARG A 32 9.76 9.16 14.24
CA ARG A 32 9.21 8.61 15.49
C ARG A 32 9.69 7.18 15.76
N ASP A 33 10.58 6.65 14.93
CA ASP A 33 11.05 5.25 14.99
C ASP A 33 9.88 4.24 14.94
N VAL A 34 8.76 4.62 14.31
CA VAL A 34 7.55 3.80 14.24
C VAL A 34 7.63 2.90 13.02
N THR A 35 7.64 1.59 13.26
CA THR A 35 7.51 0.58 12.20
C THR A 35 6.04 0.25 11.98
N VAL A 36 5.55 0.42 10.75
CA VAL A 36 4.21 -0.03 10.36
C VAL A 36 4.29 -1.48 9.90
N LEU A 37 3.56 -2.37 10.57
CA LEU A 37 3.47 -3.79 10.21
C LEU A 37 2.05 -4.12 9.72
N LEU A 38 2.00 -4.98 8.70
CA LEU A 38 0.78 -5.59 8.19
C LEU A 38 0.99 -7.11 8.14
N HIS A 39 0.18 -7.89 8.87
CA HIS A 39 0.33 -9.35 8.99
C HIS A 39 1.77 -9.82 9.24
N SER A 40 2.40 -9.23 10.26
CA SER A 40 3.80 -9.52 10.63
C SER A 40 4.84 -9.20 9.55
N ARG A 41 4.48 -8.44 8.51
CA ARG A 41 5.41 -7.92 7.50
C ARG A 41 5.54 -6.42 7.67
N SER A 42 6.78 -5.93 7.80
CA SER A 42 7.04 -4.49 7.81
C SER A 42 6.74 -3.87 6.44
N LEU A 43 6.00 -2.76 6.46
CA LEU A 43 5.70 -1.92 5.29
C LEU A 43 6.73 -0.79 5.10
N VAL A 44 7.73 -0.69 5.97
CA VAL A 44 8.80 0.30 5.87
C VAL A 44 9.67 0.02 4.63
N ASN A 45 10.01 1.07 3.87
CA ASN A 45 10.82 1.01 2.65
C ASN A 45 10.30 -0.01 1.60
N LYS A 46 8.98 -0.20 1.53
CA LYS A 46 8.34 -1.07 0.54
C LYS A 46 7.85 -0.26 -0.67
N SER A 47 7.91 -0.89 -1.84
CA SER A 47 7.32 -0.33 -3.06
C SER A 47 5.80 -0.43 -3.04
N VAL A 48 5.13 0.40 -3.84
CA VAL A 48 3.66 0.41 -4.05
C VAL A 48 3.14 -1.01 -4.30
N ILE A 49 3.79 -1.75 -5.20
CA ILE A 49 3.42 -3.14 -5.54
C ILE A 49 3.55 -4.07 -4.32
N SER A 50 4.56 -3.87 -3.48
CA SER A 50 4.76 -4.69 -2.28
C SER A 50 3.69 -4.40 -1.23
N ILE A 51 3.28 -3.14 -1.08
CA ILE A 51 2.16 -2.73 -0.21
C ILE A 51 0.86 -3.36 -0.71
N LEU A 52 0.55 -3.24 -2.01
CA LEU A 52 -0.63 -3.87 -2.62
C LEU A 52 -0.67 -5.39 -2.43
N LYS A 53 0.48 -6.07 -2.58
CA LYS A 53 0.59 -7.52 -2.31
C LYS A 53 0.34 -7.83 -0.84
N ALA A 54 0.94 -7.08 0.08
CA ALA A 54 0.75 -7.29 1.52
C ALA A 54 -0.74 -7.13 1.92
N HIS A 55 -1.45 -6.16 1.34
CA HIS A 55 -2.90 -6.01 1.52
C HIS A 55 -3.72 -7.12 0.85
N ARG A 56 -3.25 -7.73 -0.24
CA ARG A 56 -3.91 -8.89 -0.86
C ARG A 56 -3.80 -10.14 0.02
N PHE A 57 -2.64 -10.35 0.65
CA PHE A 57 -2.40 -11.48 1.56
C PHE A 57 -3.16 -11.36 2.89
N ALA A 58 -3.66 -10.16 3.22
CA ALA A 58 -4.49 -9.89 4.38
C ALA A 58 -5.95 -10.37 4.25
N ARG A 59 -6.33 -10.93 3.10
CA ARG A 59 -7.71 -11.34 2.79
C ARG A 59 -8.02 -12.74 3.29
#